data_AF-A0A0B5CT62-F1
#
_entry.id   AF-A0A0B5CT62-F1
#
_cell.length_a   1.000
_cell.length_b   1.000
_cell.length_c   1.000
_cell.angle_alpha   90.00
_cell.angle_beta   90.00
_cell.angle_gamma   90.00
#
_symmetry.space_group_name_H-M   'P 1'
#
loop_
_entity.id
_entity.type
_entity.pdbx_description
1 polymer ?
#
loop_
_entity_poly.entity_id
_entity_poly.type
_entity_poly.pdbx_seq_one_letter_code
_entity_poly.pdbx_strand_id
1 'polypeptide(L)'
;LSTVYQDIKEKLSAEIVIKQKVELYPNMCVTNFTESEQWDTVIEGNDDLLEKYMSGKSLEALELEQEESIRFQNCSLFPVYHGSAKNNIGIDNLIEVITNKFYSSTHRGQSELCGKVFKIEYSEKRQRLAYIR
;
A
#
# COMPACT_ATOMS: atom_id res chain seq x y z
N LEU A 1 -13.42 12.91 -6.18
CA LEU A 1 -12.58 11.90 -5.49
C LEU A 1 -13.31 11.25 -4.34
N SER A 2 -14.02 12.01 -3.50
CA SER A 2 -14.86 11.45 -2.41
C SER A 2 -15.78 10.31 -2.86
N THR A 3 -16.48 10.48 -3.99
CA THR A 3 -17.34 9.42 -4.56
C THR A 3 -16.58 8.15 -4.93
N VAL A 4 -15.35 8.29 -5.45
CA VAL A 4 -14.49 7.14 -5.80
C VAL A 4 -14.02 6.41 -4.55
N TYR A 5 -13.67 7.13 -3.48
CA TYR A 5 -13.31 6.50 -2.22
C TYR A 5 -14.48 5.75 -1.60
N GLN A 6 -15.69 6.32 -1.69
CA GLN A 6 -16.91 5.64 -1.24
C GLN A 6 -17.16 4.36 -2.05
N ASP A 7 -17.04 4.42 -3.38
CA ASP A 7 -17.15 3.25 -4.25
C ASP A 7 -16.13 2.16 -3.88
N ILE A 8 -14.88 2.53 -3.60
CA ILE A 8 -13.83 1.59 -3.16
C ILE A 8 -14.23 0.95 -1.82
N LYS A 9 -14.69 1.75 -0.86
CA LYS A 9 -15.14 1.27 0.46
C LYS A 9 -16.28 0.27 0.35
N GLU A 10 -17.26 0.55 -0.51
CA GLU A 10 -18.45 -0.29 -0.67
C GLU A 10 -18.19 -1.55 -1.51
N LYS A 11 -17.37 -1.46 -2.56
CA LYS A 11 -17.21 -2.55 -3.54
C LYS A 11 -15.97 -3.40 -3.32
N LEU A 12 -14.94 -2.88 -2.65
CA LEU A 12 -13.66 -3.57 -2.48
C LEU A 12 -13.34 -3.81 -1.01
N SER A 13 -13.15 -2.74 -0.22
CA SER A 13 -12.83 -2.85 1.21
C SER A 13 -13.01 -1.51 1.91
N ALA A 14 -13.66 -1.52 3.08
CA ALA A 14 -13.74 -0.36 3.96
C ALA A 14 -12.38 -0.03 4.61
N GLU A 15 -11.48 -1.01 4.72
CA GLU A 15 -10.17 -0.90 5.37
C GLU A 15 -9.12 -0.28 4.44
N ILE A 16 -9.35 0.95 4.00
CA ILE A 16 -8.42 1.71 3.16
C ILE A 16 -7.79 2.87 3.92
N VAL A 17 -6.54 3.18 3.58
CA VAL A 17 -5.84 4.38 4.06
C VAL A 17 -5.40 5.23 2.87
N ILE A 18 -5.90 6.47 2.79
CA ILE A 18 -5.56 7.38 1.70
C ILE A 18 -4.18 7.99 1.99
N LYS A 19 -3.18 7.71 1.13
CA LYS A 19 -1.80 8.14 1.38
C LYS A 19 -1.42 9.45 0.70
N GLN A 20 -2.27 9.94 -0.20
CA GLN A 20 -1.96 11.08 -1.06
C GLN A 20 -3.17 11.96 -1.32
N LYS A 21 -2.93 13.27 -1.41
CA LYS A 21 -3.88 14.28 -1.88
C LYS A 21 -3.65 14.55 -3.35
N VAL A 22 -4.74 14.85 -4.06
CA VAL A 22 -4.71 15.21 -5.48
C VAL A 22 -5.22 16.64 -5.62
N GLU A 23 -4.40 17.48 -6.24
CA GLU A 23 -4.80 18.82 -6.65
C GLU A 23 -4.98 18.80 -8.16
N LEU A 24 -6.16 19.20 -8.66
CA LEU A 24 -6.47 19.14 -10.09
C LEU A 24 -6.16 20.45 -10.81
N TYR A 25 -6.20 21.58 -10.08
CA TYR A 25 -6.03 22.93 -10.62
C TYR A 25 -5.09 23.75 -9.74
N PRO A 26 -4.25 24.64 -10.31
CA PRO A 26 -4.14 24.96 -11.75
C PRO A 26 -3.34 23.91 -12.55
N ASN A 27 -2.51 23.11 -11.88
CA ASN A 27 -1.77 22.00 -12.48
C ASN A 27 -2.08 20.73 -11.68
N MET A 28 -2.30 19.62 -12.38
CA MET A 28 -2.58 18.36 -11.71
C MET A 28 -1.32 17.83 -11.01
N CYS A 29 -1.37 17.69 -9.68
CA CYS A 29 -0.28 17.14 -8.89
C CYS A 29 -0.79 16.21 -7.79
N VAL A 30 0.12 15.38 -7.27
CA VAL A 30 -0.14 14.45 -6.18
C VAL A 30 0.89 14.71 -5.09
N THR A 31 0.42 14.92 -3.86
CA THR A 31 1.26 15.20 -2.69
C THR A 31 0.94 14.21 -1.57
N ASN A 32 1.87 14.02 -0.64
CA ASN A 32 1.64 13.15 0.52
C ASN A 32 0.52 13.73 1.39
N PHE A 33 -0.35 12.85 1.86
CA PHE A 33 -1.40 13.24 2.79
C PHE A 33 -0.79 13.34 4.20
N THR A 34 -1.03 14.44 4.90
CA THR A 34 -0.43 14.76 6.21
C THR A 34 -1.46 15.12 7.27
N GLU A 35 -2.75 15.08 6.92
CA GLU A 35 -3.85 15.41 7.83
C GLU A 35 -4.14 14.21 8.75
N SER A 36 -4.58 14.47 9.99
CA SER A 36 -4.78 13.44 11.00
C SER A 36 -5.83 12.39 10.62
N GLU A 37 -6.83 12.78 9.83
CA GLU A 37 -7.94 11.93 9.36
C GLU A 37 -7.47 10.69 8.59
N GLN A 38 -6.26 10.70 8.02
CA GLN A 38 -5.68 9.51 7.39
C GLN A 38 -5.58 8.33 8.37
N TRP A 39 -5.36 8.62 9.65
CA TRP A 39 -5.09 7.61 10.65
C TRP A 39 -6.35 7.02 11.28
N ASP A 40 -7.53 7.56 11.00
CA ASP A 40 -8.79 7.12 11.62
C ASP A 40 -8.99 5.60 11.45
N THR A 41 -8.86 5.09 10.22
CA THR A 41 -8.99 3.65 9.93
C THR A 41 -7.88 2.81 10.58
N VAL A 42 -6.69 3.38 10.78
CA VAL A 42 -5.59 2.69 11.47
C VAL A 42 -5.88 2.57 12.97
N ILE A 43 -6.33 3.67 13.57
CA ILE A 43 -6.69 3.78 14.99
C ILE A 43 -7.89 2.88 15.30
N GLU A 44 -8.95 2.95 14.50
CA GLU A 44 -10.17 2.15 14.67
C GLU A 44 -9.92 0.64 14.61
N GLY A 45 -8.89 0.20 13.87
CA GLY A 45 -8.56 -1.22 13.75
C GLY A 45 -7.60 -1.76 14.79
N ASN A 46 -7.19 -0.97 15.78
CA ASN A 46 -6.35 -1.40 16.90
C ASN A 46 -6.92 -0.87 18.22
N ASP A 47 -7.38 -1.77 19.09
CA ASP A 47 -8.06 -1.43 20.35
C ASP A 47 -7.19 -0.54 21.28
N ASP A 48 -5.87 -0.76 21.32
CA ASP A 48 -4.95 0.02 22.17
C ASP A 48 -4.81 1.47 21.64
N LEU A 49 -4.70 1.63 20.31
CA LEU A 49 -4.67 2.94 19.67
C LEU A 49 -6.00 3.67 19.85
N LEU A 50 -7.12 2.96 19.69
CA LEU A 50 -8.45 3.50 19.87
C LEU A 50 -8.67 3.96 21.32
N GLU A 51 -8.28 3.16 22.31
CA GLU A 51 -8.39 3.53 23.73
C GLU A 51 -7.57 4.79 24.04
N LYS A 52 -6.33 4.86 23.55
CA LYS A 52 -5.48 6.06 23.71
C LYS A 52 -6.12 7.30 23.10
N TYR A 53 -6.63 7.17 21.88
CA TYR A 53 -7.32 8.25 21.16
C TYR A 53 -8.56 8.74 21.92
N MET A 54 -9.43 7.83 22.35
CA MET A 54 -10.65 8.13 23.11
C MET A 54 -10.36 8.75 24.48
N SER A 55 -9.20 8.44 25.05
CA SER A 55 -8.71 9.04 26.31
C SER A 55 -8.08 10.43 26.12
N GLY A 56 -8.01 10.94 24.89
CA GLY A 56 -7.35 12.22 24.57
C GLY A 56 -5.82 12.20 24.72
N LYS A 57 -5.20 11.01 24.75
CA LYS A 57 -3.74 10.88 24.78
C LYS A 57 -3.17 11.13 23.38
N SER A 58 -1.97 11.70 23.31
CA SER A 58 -1.27 11.88 22.04
C SER A 58 -0.84 10.54 21.47
N LEU A 59 -1.07 10.34 20.17
CA LEU A 59 -0.56 9.20 19.42
C LEU A 59 0.75 9.58 18.73
N GLU A 60 1.75 8.72 18.83
CA GLU A 60 3.04 8.93 18.16
C GLU A 60 2.96 8.49 16.69
N ALA A 61 3.59 9.25 15.80
CA ALA A 61 3.63 8.93 14.37
C ALA A 61 4.23 7.53 14.11
N LEU A 62 5.26 7.17 14.89
CA LEU A 62 5.91 5.86 14.79
C LEU A 62 4.95 4.72 15.14
N GLU A 63 4.09 4.90 16.15
CA GLU A 63 3.10 3.90 16.56
C GLU A 63 2.08 3.65 15.45
N LEU A 64 1.59 4.73 14.84
CA LEU A 64 0.65 4.68 13.72
C LEU A 64 1.25 4.03 12.47
N GLU A 65 2.50 4.37 12.13
CA GLU A 65 3.22 3.78 11.00
C GLU A 65 3.54 2.29 11.19
N GLN A 66 3.81 1.88 12.43
CA GLN A 66 4.00 0.46 12.79
C GLN A 66 2.71 -0.32 12.60
N GLU A 67 1.59 0.17 13.13
CA GLU A 67 0.29 -0.48 12.96
C GLU A 67 -0.12 -0.55 11.48
N GLU A 68 0.05 0.53 10.71
CA GLU A 68 -0.19 0.53 9.27
C GLU A 68 0.62 -0.58 8.58
N SER A 69 1.90 -0.71 8.94
CA SER A 69 2.80 -1.70 8.32
C SER A 69 2.39 -3.14 8.66
N ILE A 70 2.03 -3.41 9.92
CA ILE A 70 1.55 -4.72 10.38
C ILE A 70 0.27 -5.10 9.64
N ARG A 71 -0.72 -4.21 9.60
CA ARG A 71 -2.01 -4.48 8.95
C ARG A 71 -1.88 -4.61 7.44
N PHE A 72 -1.02 -3.80 6.83
CA PHE A 72 -0.71 -3.93 5.42
C PHE A 72 -0.10 -5.31 5.08
N GLN A 73 0.87 -5.79 5.86
CA GLN A 73 1.46 -7.11 5.67
C GLN A 73 0.46 -8.25 5.87
N ASN A 74 -0.43 -8.09 6.84
CA ASN A 74 -1.50 -9.04 7.12
C ASN A 74 -2.69 -8.92 6.14
N CYS A 75 -2.60 -8.07 5.13
CA CYS A 75 -3.67 -7.82 4.15
C CYS A 75 -5.00 -7.39 4.80
N SER A 76 -4.93 -6.68 5.93
CA SER A 76 -6.09 -6.15 6.66
C SER A 76 -6.23 -4.62 6.58
N LEU A 77 -5.32 -3.95 5.88
CA LEU A 77 -5.38 -2.52 5.56
C LEU A 77 -4.76 -2.28 4.18
N PHE A 78 -5.43 -1.49 3.34
CA PHE A 78 -5.05 -1.29 1.95
C PHE A 78 -4.71 0.18 1.66
N PRO A 79 -3.44 0.53 1.42
CA PRO A 79 -3.07 1.90 1.13
C PRO A 79 -3.48 2.30 -0.30
N VAL A 80 -4.08 3.47 -0.43
CA VAL A 80 -4.53 4.05 -1.69
C VAL A 80 -3.58 5.16 -2.12
N TYR A 81 -3.00 4.98 -3.31
CA TYR A 81 -2.13 5.94 -3.98
C TYR A 81 -2.78 6.41 -5.28
N HIS A 82 -2.38 7.61 -5.73
CA HIS A 82 -2.91 8.27 -6.90
C HIS A 82 -1.82 8.51 -7.94
N GLY A 83 -2.18 8.44 -9.21
CA GLY A 83 -1.25 8.74 -10.29
C GLY A 83 -1.86 8.66 -11.67
N SER A 84 -1.09 9.10 -12.65
CA SER A 84 -1.37 8.93 -14.07
C SER A 84 -0.09 8.54 -14.77
N ALA A 85 0.03 7.27 -15.15
CA ALA A 85 1.19 6.77 -15.88
C ALA A 85 1.38 7.53 -17.20
N LYS A 86 0.27 7.80 -17.91
CA LYS A 86 0.28 8.54 -19.18
C LYS A 86 0.83 9.95 -19.05
N ASN A 87 0.54 10.63 -17.93
CA ASN A 87 0.94 12.02 -17.71
C ASN A 87 2.18 12.13 -16.82
N ASN A 88 2.86 11.02 -16.52
CA ASN A 88 4.01 10.97 -15.63
C ASN A 88 3.76 11.58 -14.23
N ILE A 89 2.62 11.26 -13.62
CA ILE A 89 2.24 11.78 -12.29
C ILE A 89 2.18 10.63 -11.29
N GLY A 90 2.90 10.76 -10.18
CA GLY A 90 2.89 9.82 -9.05
C GLY A 90 3.68 8.52 -9.27
N ILE A 91 4.35 8.35 -10.42
CA ILE A 91 5.11 7.12 -10.73
C ILE A 91 6.28 6.94 -9.77
N ASP A 92 7.10 7.97 -9.58
CA ASP A 92 8.29 7.88 -8.72
C ASP A 92 7.90 7.58 -7.26
N ASN A 93 6.88 8.29 -6.74
CA ASN A 93 6.33 8.04 -5.40
C ASN A 93 5.82 6.60 -5.25
N LEU A 94 5.15 6.06 -6.27
CA LEU A 94 4.65 4.68 -6.23
C LEU A 94 5.79 3.66 -6.20
N ILE A 95 6.84 3.86 -7.00
CA ILE A 95 8.03 2.99 -7.02
C ILE A 95 8.77 3.02 -5.68
N GLU A 96 8.91 4.20 -5.09
CA GLU A 96 9.53 4.37 -3.77
C GLU A 96 8.75 3.57 -2.71
N VAL A 97 7.43 3.72 -2.67
CA VAL A 97 6.58 2.99 -1.73
C VAL A 97 6.67 1.47 -1.94
N ILE A 98 6.62 1.00 -3.18
CA ILE A 98 6.71 -0.44 -3.47
C ILE A 98 8.04 -0.97 -2.95
N THR A 99 9.13 -0.24 -3.17
CA THR A 99 10.48 -0.66 -2.76
C THR A 99 10.65 -0.66 -1.24
N ASN A 100 10.06 0.33 -0.55
CA ASN A 100 10.25 0.53 0.89
C ASN A 100 9.26 -0.25 1.76
N LYS A 101 8.01 -0.44 1.31
CA LYS A 101 6.94 -1.08 2.09
C LYS A 101 6.67 -2.53 1.72
N PHE A 102 6.87 -2.95 0.47
CA PHE A 102 6.60 -4.33 0.04
C PHE A 102 7.86 -5.20 0.16
N TYR A 103 8.39 -5.34 1.38
CA TYR A 103 9.47 -6.29 1.62
C TYR A 103 8.90 -7.70 1.84
N SER A 104 9.49 -8.67 1.15
CA SER A 104 9.20 -10.08 1.38
C SER A 104 9.83 -10.50 2.70
N SER A 105 9.00 -10.86 3.69
CA SER A 105 9.43 -11.44 4.97
C SER A 105 9.97 -12.87 4.83
N THR A 106 10.43 -13.26 3.64
CA THR A 106 11.13 -14.52 3.40
C THR A 106 12.32 -14.59 4.34
N HIS A 107 12.11 -15.19 5.50
CA HIS A 107 13.14 -15.67 6.40
C HIS A 107 14.05 -16.53 5.54
N ARG A 108 15.24 -16.00 5.21
CA ARG A 108 16.30 -16.76 4.58
C ARG A 108 16.90 -17.68 5.64
N GLY A 109 16.14 -18.69 6.05
CA GLY A 109 16.71 -19.86 6.70
C GLY A 109 17.61 -20.60 5.71
N GLN A 110 18.49 -21.47 6.22
CA GLN A 110 19.17 -22.46 5.38
C GLN A 110 18.12 -23.48 4.89
N SER A 111 17.43 -23.13 3.82
CA SER A 111 16.49 -24.02 3.12
C SER A 111 17.17 -24.57 1.87
N GLU A 112 16.74 -25.75 1.43
CA GLU A 112 17.16 -26.29 0.14
C GLU A 112 16.68 -25.39 -1.01
N LEU A 113 17.42 -25.43 -2.14
CA LEU A 113 17.04 -24.70 -3.33
C LEU A 113 15.68 -25.21 -3.86
N CYS A 114 14.68 -24.33 -3.87
CA CYS A 114 13.36 -24.60 -4.40
C CYS A 114 12.92 -23.48 -5.36
N GLY A 115 11.96 -23.79 -6.24
CA GLY A 115 11.39 -22.80 -7.16
C GLY A 115 10.17 -23.35 -7.88
N LYS A 116 9.25 -22.46 -8.26
CA LYS A 116 8.01 -22.80 -8.98
C LYS A 116 7.99 -22.09 -10.33
N VAL A 117 7.82 -22.86 -11.40
CA VAL A 117 7.59 -22.29 -12.74
C VAL A 117 6.21 -21.63 -12.75
N PHE A 118 6.17 -20.32 -13.03
CA PHE A 118 4.92 -19.55 -13.09
C PHE A 118 4.54 -19.09 -14.51
N LYS A 119 5.49 -19.13 -15.45
CA LYS A 119 5.25 -18.75 -16.85
C LYS A 119 6.14 -19.58 -17.77
N ILE A 120 5.60 -19.99 -18.91
CA ILE A 120 6.34 -20.64 -20.00
C ILE A 120 6.05 -19.88 -21.29
N GLU A 121 7.09 -19.51 -22.01
CA GLU A 121 6.99 -18.89 -23.34
C GLU A 121 7.83 -19.65 -24.36
N TYR A 122 7.47 -19.51 -25.63
CA TYR A 122 8.26 -19.99 -26.75
C TYR A 122 8.79 -18.79 -27.52
N SER A 123 10.10 -18.71 -27.68
CA SER A 123 10.71 -17.67 -28.50
C SER A 123 10.36 -17.87 -29.98
N GLU A 124 10.63 -16.85 -30.80
CA GLU A 124 10.49 -16.94 -32.26
C GLU A 124 11.30 -18.11 -32.87
N LYS A 125 12.40 -18.50 -32.22
CA LYS A 125 13.26 -19.65 -32.59
C LYS A 125 12.76 -20.98 -32.02
N ARG A 126 11.54 -21.04 -31.48
CA ARG A 126 10.91 -22.21 -30.83
C ARG A 126 11.66 -22.73 -29.61
N GLN A 127 12.46 -21.89 -28.95
CA GLN A 127 13.11 -22.25 -27.70
C GLN A 127 12.15 -22.00 -26.53
N ARG A 128 12.12 -22.93 -25.57
CA ARG A 128 11.28 -22.81 -24.38
C ARG A 128 11.96 -21.95 -23.32
N LEU A 129 11.28 -20.90 -22.88
CA LEU A 129 11.66 -20.04 -21.76
C LEU A 129 10.76 -20.38 -20.57
N ALA A 130 11.34 -20.77 -19.44
CA ALA A 130 10.63 -21.05 -18.19
C ALA A 130 11.01 -20.01 -17.14
N TYR A 131 10.01 -19.29 -16.62
CA TYR A 131 10.20 -18.28 -15.59
C TYR A 131 9.86 -18.89 -14.23
N ILE A 132 10.82 -18.81 -13.30
CA ILE A 132 10.77 -19.46 -11.99
C ILE A 132 10.73 -18.37 -10.93
N ARG A 133 9.88 -18.55 -9.90
CA ARG A 133 9.87 -17.75 -8.67
C ARG A 133 10.28 -18.62 -7.50
#